data_AF-Q025U4-F1
#
_entry.id   AF-Q025U4-F1
#
_cell.length_a   1.000
_cell.length_b   1.000
_cell.length_c   1.000
_cell.angle_alpha   90.00
_cell.angle_beta   90.00
_cell.angle_gamma   90.00
#
_symmetry.space_group_name_H-M   'P 1'
#
loop_
_entity.id
_entity.type
_entity.pdbx_description
1 polymer ?
#
loop_
_entity_poly.entity_id
_entity_poly.type
_entity_poly.pdbx_seq_one_letter_code
_entity_poly.pdbx_strand_id
1 'polypeptide(L)'
;MIKGFKEFLLKNNVLALAVAVIVGGAVGKVVSSLAADVIMPVISLVLPAGDWRTAKFVLGKTVGPDGKETLNTLNYGSFFGSVVDFLIIALVVYLMTKALIKEAPAPAPPPTKNCPRCKEAIAIDATKCKFCTADV
;
A
#
# COMPACT_ATOMS: atom_id res chain seq x y z
N MET A 1 19.25 -19.00 21.92
CA MET A 1 18.06 -18.31 21.35
C MET A 1 18.40 -17.05 20.58
N ILE A 2 19.12 -16.06 21.16
CA ILE A 2 19.46 -14.79 20.48
C ILE A 2 20.28 -14.97 19.19
N LYS A 3 21.26 -15.89 19.16
CA LYS A 3 22.04 -16.20 17.93
C LYS A 3 21.16 -16.81 16.82
N GLY A 4 20.32 -17.79 17.17
CA GLY A 4 19.39 -18.43 16.21
C GLY A 4 18.30 -17.47 15.70
N PHE A 5 17.86 -16.51 16.52
CA PHE A 5 16.93 -15.47 16.10
C PHE A 5 17.58 -14.49 15.09
N LYS A 6 18.84 -14.10 15.33
CA LYS A 6 19.61 -13.28 14.38
C LYS A 6 19.82 -14.01 13.05
N GLU A 7 20.15 -15.30 13.06
CA GLU A 7 20.29 -16.11 11.85
C GLU A 7 18.97 -16.29 11.09
N PHE A 8 17.83 -16.40 11.79
CA PHE A 8 16.50 -16.44 11.17
C PHE A 8 16.14 -15.12 10.46
N LEU A 9 16.42 -13.97 11.09
CA LEU A 9 16.17 -12.66 10.50
C LEU A 9 17.03 -12.39 9.25
N LEU A 10 18.28 -12.89 9.24
CA LEU A 10 19.22 -12.72 8.13
C LEU A 10 18.96 -13.67 6.96
N LYS A 11 18.47 -14.89 7.20
CA LYS A 11 18.25 -15.88 6.13
C LYS A 11 17.10 -15.55 5.18
N ASN A 12 16.03 -14.93 5.66
CA ASN A 12 14.77 -14.85 4.92
C ASN A 12 14.41 -13.46 4.38
N ASN A 13 15.37 -12.52 4.32
CA ASN A 13 15.12 -11.12 3.92
C ASN A 13 13.98 -10.45 4.72
N VAL A 14 13.64 -11.01 5.89
CA VAL A 14 12.52 -10.56 6.75
C VAL A 14 12.78 -9.15 7.26
N LEU A 15 14.05 -8.80 7.46
CA LEU A 15 14.44 -7.47 7.87
C LEU A 15 14.06 -6.41 6.81
N ALA A 16 14.30 -6.68 5.52
CA ALA A 16 13.91 -5.75 4.47
C ALA A 16 12.39 -5.61 4.35
N LEU A 17 11.67 -6.73 4.47
CA LEU A 17 10.20 -6.71 4.51
C LEU A 17 9.68 -5.90 5.71
N ALA A 18 10.24 -6.12 6.90
CA ALA A 18 9.85 -5.41 8.11
C ALA A 18 10.08 -3.89 7.98
N VAL A 19 11.23 -3.48 7.47
CA VAL A 19 11.54 -2.06 7.22
C VAL A 19 10.55 -1.48 6.19
N ALA A 20 10.28 -2.20 5.10
CA ALA A 20 9.34 -1.76 4.08
C ALA A 20 7.92 -1.55 4.63
N VAL A 21 7.44 -2.46 5.48
CA VAL A 21 6.11 -2.34 6.10
C VAL A 21 6.06 -1.19 7.10
N ILE A 22 7.09 -0.99 7.92
CA ILE A 22 7.15 0.12 8.89
C ILE A 22 7.18 1.47 8.18
N VAL A 23 8.05 1.62 7.18
CA VAL A 23 8.16 2.86 6.39
C VAL A 23 6.88 3.09 5.59
N GLY A 24 6.34 2.05 4.95
CA GLY A 24 5.07 2.13 4.22
C GLY A 24 3.90 2.55 5.11
N GLY A 25 3.81 2.01 6.32
CA GLY A 25 2.81 2.40 7.31
C GLY A 25 2.96 3.86 7.78
N ALA A 26 4.20 4.34 7.98
CA ALA A 26 4.47 5.72 8.36
C ALA A 26 4.11 6.70 7.24
N VAL A 27 4.51 6.42 6.00
CA VAL A 27 4.15 7.23 4.82
C VAL A 27 2.63 7.23 4.60
N GLY A 28 1.97 6.09 4.76
CA GLY A 28 0.52 5.99 4.66
C GLY A 28 -0.21 6.91 5.65
N LYS A 29 0.29 7.05 6.89
CA LYS A 29 -0.26 7.99 7.87
C LYS A 29 -0.11 9.44 7.46
N VAL A 30 1.06 9.83 6.93
CA VAL A 30 1.32 11.20 6.46
C VAL A 30 0.37 11.54 5.31
N VAL A 31 0.21 10.64 4.33
CA VAL A 31 -0.70 10.91 3.20
C VAL A 31 -2.16 10.91 3.64
N SER A 32 -2.55 10.04 4.57
CA SER A 32 -3.91 10.02 5.12
C SER A 32 -4.23 11.33 5.85
N SER A 33 -3.30 11.86 6.65
CA SER A 33 -3.46 13.16 7.31
C SER A 33 -3.53 14.31 6.30
N LEU A 34 -2.68 14.32 5.26
CA LEU A 34 -2.77 15.33 4.21
C LEU A 34 -4.15 15.33 3.52
N ALA A 35 -4.67 14.14 3.19
CA ALA A 35 -5.96 14.03 2.54
C ALA A 35 -7.12 14.42 3.48
N ALA A 36 -7.12 13.91 4.72
CA ALA A 36 -8.20 14.15 5.68
C ALA A 36 -8.20 15.56 6.27
N ASP A 37 -7.02 16.13 6.53
CA ASP A 37 -6.88 17.39 7.28
C ASP A 37 -6.70 18.61 6.36
N VAL A 38 -6.23 18.43 5.11
CA VAL A 38 -5.99 19.55 4.19
C VAL A 38 -6.93 19.51 3.00
N ILE A 39 -7.09 18.35 2.36
CA ILE A 39 -7.80 18.26 1.08
C ILE A 39 -9.31 18.17 1.31
N MET A 40 -9.74 17.36 2.27
CA MET A 40 -11.15 17.21 2.62
C MET A 40 -11.83 18.51 3.06
N PRO A 41 -11.23 19.39 3.89
CA PRO A 41 -11.79 20.70 4.18
C PRO A 41 -11.93 21.61 2.95
N VAL A 42 -11.00 21.53 1.99
CA VAL A 42 -11.09 22.31 0.75
C VAL A 42 -12.20 21.77 -0.15
N ILE A 43 -12.35 20.45 -0.24
CA ILE A 43 -13.41 19.80 -1.03
C ILE A 43 -14.79 20.05 -0.38
N SER A 44 -14.88 20.03 0.95
CA SER A 44 -16.13 20.28 1.67
C SER A 44 -16.60 21.74 1.60
N LEU A 45 -15.73 22.68 1.22
CA LEU A 45 -16.13 24.05 0.89
C LEU A 45 -16.82 24.15 -0.49
N VAL A 46 -16.51 23.24 -1.41
CA VAL A 46 -17.04 23.25 -2.78
C VAL A 46 -18.29 22.38 -2.93
N LEU A 47 -18.38 21.27 -2.18
CA LEU A 47 -19.59 20.46 -2.09
C LEU A 47 -20.48 20.97 -0.94
N PRO A 48 -21.68 21.53 -1.22
CA PRO A 48 -22.57 22.01 -0.17
C PRO A 48 -22.92 20.86 0.78
N ALA A 49 -22.83 21.15 2.09
CA ALA A 49 -23.24 20.36 3.26
C ALA A 49 -23.41 18.84 3.04
N GLY A 50 -22.56 18.05 3.71
CA GLY A 50 -22.54 16.59 3.68
C GLY A 50 -23.79 15.87 4.23
N ASP A 51 -25.00 16.38 3.97
CA ASP A 51 -26.27 15.75 4.32
C ASP A 51 -26.40 14.35 3.71
N TRP A 52 -25.78 14.12 2.55
CA TRP A 52 -25.68 12.80 1.93
C TRP A 52 -24.81 11.82 2.72
N ARG A 53 -23.81 12.29 3.49
CA ARG A 53 -22.98 11.45 4.36
C ARG A 53 -23.70 11.03 5.62
N THR A 54 -24.65 11.86 6.08
CA THR A 54 -25.53 11.54 7.19
C THR A 54 -26.80 10.81 6.76
N ALA A 55 -26.93 10.46 5.49
CA ALA A 55 -28.10 9.74 5.00
C ALA A 55 -28.14 8.32 5.59
N LYS A 56 -29.25 8.01 6.26
CA LYS A 56 -29.48 6.72 6.93
C LYS A 56 -30.82 6.16 6.48
N PHE A 57 -30.86 4.87 6.21
CA PHE A 57 -32.11 4.15 5.97
C PHE A 57 -32.47 3.38 7.24
N VAL A 58 -33.60 3.70 7.87
CA VAL A 58 -34.06 3.00 9.08
C VAL A 58 -34.73 1.70 8.64
N LEU A 59 -34.06 0.57 8.88
CA LEU A 59 -34.56 -0.77 8.51
C LEU A 59 -35.60 -1.30 9.51
N GLY A 60 -35.61 -0.79 10.74
CA GLY A 60 -36.59 -1.13 11.76
C GLY A 60 -36.18 -0.66 13.16
N LYS A 61 -37.15 -0.63 14.07
CA LYS A 61 -36.92 -0.40 15.50
C LYS A 61 -36.96 -1.75 16.21
N THR A 62 -35.87 -2.13 16.87
CA THR A 62 -35.84 -3.28 17.77
C THR A 62 -35.76 -2.79 19.21
N VAL A 63 -36.78 -3.12 20.00
CA VAL A 63 -36.79 -2.86 21.45
C VAL A 63 -36.09 -4.04 22.12
N GLY A 64 -34.94 -3.78 22.75
CA GLY A 64 -34.25 -4.80 23.54
C GLY A 64 -34.99 -5.09 24.86
N PRO A 65 -34.67 -6.21 25.55
CA PRO A 65 -35.28 -6.56 26.85
C PRO A 65 -35.12 -5.47 27.93
N ASP A 66 -34.12 -4.59 27.77
CA ASP A 66 -33.79 -3.49 28.69
C ASP A 66 -34.55 -2.18 28.38
N GLY A 67 -35.56 -2.20 27.51
CA GLY A 67 -36.37 -1.02 27.17
C GLY A 67 -35.64 0.05 26.33
N LYS A 68 -34.41 -0.22 25.88
CA LYS A 68 -33.66 0.66 24.97
C LYS A 68 -34.08 0.40 23.52
N GLU A 69 -34.61 1.43 22.86
CA GLU A 69 -34.85 1.41 21.41
C GLU A 69 -33.50 1.39 20.68
N THR A 70 -33.16 0.25 20.08
CA THR A 70 -32.06 0.18 19.10
C THR A 70 -32.65 0.40 17.72
N LEU A 71 -32.36 1.56 17.13
CA LEU A 71 -32.69 1.88 15.75
C LEU A 71 -31.69 1.16 14.83
N ASN A 72 -32.12 0.08 14.18
CA ASN A 72 -31.32 -0.57 13.14
C ASN A 72 -31.31 0.33 11.91
N THR A 73 -30.23 1.11 11.78
CA THR A 73 -30.03 2.09 10.72
C THR A 73 -28.92 1.63 9.78
N LEU A 74 -29.22 1.56 8.49
CA LEU A 74 -28.24 1.37 7.44
C LEU A 74 -27.71 2.73 7.02
N ASN A 75 -26.52 3.07 7.51
CA ASN A 75 -25.85 4.35 7.26
C ASN A 75 -25.13 4.31 5.89
N TYR A 76 -25.89 4.24 4.80
CA TYR A 76 -25.31 4.22 3.45
C TYR A 76 -24.57 5.52 3.14
N GLY A 77 -25.00 6.64 3.72
CA GLY A 77 -24.32 7.92 3.59
C GLY A 77 -22.87 7.87 4.08
N SER A 78 -22.63 7.28 5.26
CA SER A 78 -21.27 7.18 5.81
C SER A 78 -20.40 6.25 4.99
N PHE A 79 -20.99 5.17 4.44
CA PHE A 79 -20.27 4.26 3.56
C PHE A 79 -19.80 4.94 2.27
N PHE A 80 -20.71 5.64 1.58
CA PHE A 80 -20.34 6.42 0.40
C PHE A 80 -19.35 7.54 0.73
N GLY A 81 -19.46 8.15 1.91
CA GLY A 81 -18.49 9.11 2.43
C GLY A 81 -17.09 8.50 2.46
N SER A 82 -16.92 7.35 3.11
CA SER A 82 -15.64 6.64 3.19
C SER A 82 -15.09 6.21 1.82
N VAL A 83 -15.96 5.84 0.87
CA VAL A 83 -15.55 5.51 -0.51
C VAL A 83 -14.98 6.74 -1.22
N VAL A 84 -15.66 7.88 -1.11
CA VAL A 84 -15.18 9.14 -1.69
C VAL A 84 -13.84 9.55 -1.05
N ASP A 85 -13.72 9.43 0.27
CA ASP A 85 -12.49 9.74 0.98
C ASP A 85 -11.33 8.85 0.52
N PHE A 86 -11.57 7.55 0.35
CA PHE A 86 -10.60 6.61 -0.21
C PHE A 86 -10.15 7.00 -1.63
N LEU A 87 -11.10 7.38 -2.51
CA LEU A 87 -10.79 7.82 -3.86
C LEU A 87 -9.96 9.11 -3.89
N ILE A 88 -10.26 10.05 -2.99
CA ILE A 88 -9.48 11.29 -2.83
C ILE A 88 -8.07 10.96 -2.36
N ILE A 89 -7.91 10.14 -1.31
CA ILE A 89 -6.60 9.70 -0.81
C ILE A 89 -5.80 9.03 -1.94
N ALA A 90 -6.42 8.10 -2.68
CA ALA A 90 -5.78 7.38 -3.77
C ALA A 90 -5.30 8.34 -4.89
N LEU A 91 -6.12 9.32 -5.25
CA LEU A 91 -5.77 10.34 -6.24
C LEU A 91 -4.58 11.19 -5.77
N VAL A 92 -4.56 11.57 -4.50
CA VAL A 92 -3.50 12.41 -3.92
C VAL A 92 -2.18 11.64 -3.84
N VAL A 93 -2.22 10.39 -3.38
CA VAL A 93 -1.05 9.48 -3.41
C VAL A 93 -0.52 9.40 -4.84
N TYR A 94 -1.39 9.17 -5.82
CA TYR A 94 -1.01 9.07 -7.24
C TYR A 94 -0.36 10.36 -7.77
N LEU A 95 -0.94 11.52 -7.47
CA LEU A 95 -0.37 12.81 -7.89
C LEU A 95 0.97 13.08 -7.22
N MET A 96 1.12 12.75 -5.93
CA MET A 96 2.40 12.87 -5.22
C MET A 96 3.46 11.93 -5.77
N THR A 97 3.15 10.66 -6.00
CA THR A 97 4.12 9.71 -6.56
C THR A 97 4.50 10.12 -7.97
N LYS A 98 3.55 10.59 -8.79
CA LYS A 98 3.84 11.11 -10.13
C LYS A 98 4.71 12.37 -10.11
N ALA A 99 4.55 13.24 -9.11
CA ALA A 99 5.35 14.46 -8.99
C ALA A 99 6.75 14.21 -8.43
N LEU A 100 6.89 13.27 -7.48
CA LEU A 100 8.15 13.00 -6.77
C LEU A 100 8.99 11.92 -7.45
N ILE A 101 8.35 10.89 -8.01
CA ILE A 101 9.02 9.80 -8.71
C ILE A 101 9.11 10.19 -10.19
N LYS A 102 10.13 11.00 -10.50
CA LYS A 102 10.66 11.07 -11.86
C LYS A 102 11.23 9.67 -12.13
N GLU A 103 10.67 8.93 -13.10
CA GLU A 103 11.00 7.52 -13.39
C GLU A 103 12.49 7.22 -13.11
N ALA A 104 12.77 6.66 -11.94
CA ALA A 104 14.11 6.18 -11.67
C ALA A 104 14.27 4.96 -12.58
N PRO A 105 15.31 4.89 -13.42
CA PRO A 105 15.55 3.71 -14.24
C PRO A 105 15.53 2.51 -13.30
N ALA A 106 14.74 1.49 -13.66
CA ALA A 106 14.63 0.26 -12.90
C ALA A 106 16.05 -0.18 -12.49
N PRO A 107 16.28 -0.64 -11.24
CA PRO A 107 17.59 -1.04 -10.78
C PRO A 107 18.21 -1.94 -11.84
N ALA A 108 19.38 -1.52 -12.36
CA ALA A 108 19.99 -2.14 -13.52
C ALA A 108 20.01 -3.66 -13.30
N PRO A 109 19.54 -4.46 -14.28
CA PRO A 109 19.56 -5.91 -14.14
C PRO A 109 20.99 -6.33 -13.73
N PRO A 110 21.12 -7.33 -12.84
CA PRO A 110 22.42 -7.77 -12.37
C PRO A 110 23.32 -8.02 -13.58
N PRO A 111 24.58 -7.58 -13.52
CA PRO A 111 25.38 -7.50 -14.73
C PRO A 111 25.66 -8.94 -15.22
N THR A 112 25.42 -9.17 -16.51
CA THR A 112 25.52 -10.49 -17.15
C THR A 112 26.63 -10.48 -18.21
N LYS A 113 27.30 -11.63 -18.37
CA LYS A 113 28.22 -11.90 -19.49
C LYS A 113 27.62 -13.00 -20.38
N ASN A 114 27.94 -12.98 -21.67
CA ASN A 114 27.56 -14.07 -22.57
C ASN A 114 28.57 -15.20 -22.46
N CYS A 115 28.10 -16.44 -22.31
CA CYS A 115 28.98 -17.60 -22.36
C CYS A 115 29.60 -17.75 -23.76
N PRO A 116 30.92 -17.92 -23.92
CA PRO A 116 31.59 -18.06 -25.21
C PRO A 116 31.25 -19.38 -25.93
N ARG A 117 30.73 -20.39 -25.21
CA ARG A 117 30.34 -21.69 -25.77
C ARG A 117 28.91 -21.69 -26.29
N CYS A 118 27.95 -21.43 -25.42
CA CYS A 118 26.51 -21.55 -25.71
C CYS A 118 25.80 -20.22 -25.97
N LYS A 119 26.50 -19.08 -25.80
CA LYS A 119 25.98 -17.72 -26.02
C LYS A 119 24.81 -17.29 -25.13
N GLU A 120 24.46 -18.08 -24.11
CA GLU A 120 23.47 -17.72 -23.12
C GLU A 120 24.02 -16.71 -22.09
N ALA A 121 23.13 -15.88 -21.56
CA ALA A 121 23.46 -14.89 -20.52
C ALA A 121 23.66 -15.59 -19.17
N ILE A 122 24.83 -15.37 -18.57
CA ILE A 122 25.22 -15.90 -17.26
C ILE A 122 25.67 -14.75 -16.35
N ALA A 123 25.67 -15.00 -15.03
CA ALA A 123 26.20 -14.02 -14.08
C ALA A 123 27.69 -13.73 -14.37
N ILE A 124 28.15 -12.50 -14.15
CA ILE A 124 29.54 -12.09 -14.44
C ILE A 124 30.56 -12.92 -13.65
N ASP A 125 30.23 -13.26 -12.42
CA ASP A 125 31.05 -14.03 -11.48
C ASP A 125 30.93 -15.55 -11.67
N ALA A 126 30.13 -16.03 -12.64
CA ALA A 126 30.01 -17.45 -12.91
C ALA A 126 31.30 -18.01 -13.51
N THR A 127 31.91 -18.96 -12.82
CA THR A 127 33.05 -19.78 -13.29
C THR A 127 32.62 -20.97 -14.14
N LYS A 128 31.33 -21.35 -14.06
CA LYS A 128 30.76 -22.47 -14.80
C LYS A 128 29.38 -22.13 -15.34
N CYS A 129 29.13 -22.44 -16.60
CA CYS A 129 27.87 -22.14 -17.27
C CYS A 129 26.77 -23.06 -16.76
N LYS A 130 25.64 -22.49 -16.33
CA LYS A 130 24.46 -23.27 -15.88
C LYS A 130 23.82 -24.09 -17.01
N PHE A 131 23.91 -23.60 -18.25
CA PHE A 131 23.24 -24.21 -19.40
C PHE A 131 24.09 -25.30 -20.07
N CYS A 132 25.35 -24.99 -20.38
CA CYS A 132 26.22 -25.90 -21.13
C CYS A 132 27.34 -26.53 -20.30
N THR A 133 27.39 -26.27 -18.99
CA THR A 133 28.37 -26.81 -18.02
C THR A 133 29.85 -26.58 -18.34
N ALA A 134 30.14 -25.75 -19.35
CA ALA A 134 31.50 -25.34 -19.69
C ALA A 134 32.03 -24.30 -18.70
N ASP A 135 33.34 -24.23 -18.56
CA ASP A 135 34.02 -23.20 -17.76
C ASP A 135 34.00 -21.84 -18.48
N VAL A 136 33.78 -20.75 -17.73
CA VAL A 136 33.42 -19.41 -18.26
C VAL A 136 34.02 -18.24 -17.50
#